data_AF-A0A9C9JRU5-F1
#
_entry.id   AF-A0A9C9JRU5-F1
#
_cell.length_a   1.000
_cell.length_b   1.000
_cell.length_c   1.000
_cell.angle_alpha   90.00
_cell.angle_beta   90.00
_cell.angle_gamma   90.00
#
_symmetry.space_group_name_H-M   'P 1'
#
loop_
_entity.id
_entity.type
_entity.pdbx_description
1 polymer ?
#
loop_
_entity_poly.entity_id
_entity_poly.type
_entity_poly.pdbx_seq_one_letter_code
_entity_poly.pdbx_strand_id
1 'polypeptide(L)' 'MNQSLNYYESEDQYYTSIDIQNAMNQLPEKLRIVVILSRFEGLSYMEIAEICGVSFQTVSYRLNQALKLMSKYLSDT' A
#
# COMPACT_ATOMS: atom_id res chain seq x y z
N MET A 1 -25.82 7.03 27.37
CA MET A 1 -25.57 6.05 26.29
C MET A 1 -24.57 6.66 25.33
N ASN A 2 -23.62 5.87 24.85
CA ASN A 2 -22.37 6.25 24.14
C ASN A 2 -21.18 6.55 25.06
N GLN A 3 -20.84 5.58 25.91
CA GLN A 3 -19.56 5.50 26.59
C GLN A 3 -19.01 4.08 26.40
N SER A 4 -18.73 3.67 25.15
CA SER A 4 -18.16 2.33 24.86
C SER A 4 -17.57 2.13 23.45
N LEU A 5 -17.65 3.10 22.53
CA LEU A 5 -17.18 2.90 21.16
C LEU A 5 -15.72 3.35 21.05
N ASN A 6 -14.83 2.41 20.68
CA ASN A 6 -13.41 2.59 20.30
C ASN A 6 -12.29 2.54 21.35
N TYR A 7 -12.45 1.86 22.49
CA TYR A 7 -11.28 1.48 23.32
C TYR A 7 -10.50 0.26 22.77
N TYR A 8 -10.96 -0.34 21.65
CA TYR A 8 -10.41 -1.55 21.03
C TYR A 8 -9.78 -1.33 19.64
N GLU A 9 -9.54 -0.09 19.22
CA GLU A 9 -8.48 0.13 18.24
C GLU A 9 -7.16 -0.18 18.97
N SER A 10 -6.78 -1.45 18.97
CA SER A 10 -5.67 -1.98 19.75
C SER A 10 -4.36 -1.29 19.35
N GLU A 11 -3.48 -1.09 20.33
CA GLU A 11 -2.14 -0.53 20.09
C GLU A 11 -1.45 -1.25 18.91
N ASP A 12 -1.55 -2.58 18.85
CA ASP A 12 -1.01 -3.40 17.75
C ASP A 12 -1.53 -3.00 16.36
N GLN A 13 -2.83 -2.68 16.23
CA GLN A 13 -3.42 -2.26 14.96
C GLN A 13 -2.96 -0.84 14.58
N TYR A 14 -2.81 0.05 15.56
CA TYR A 14 -2.27 1.39 15.36
C TYR A 14 -0.79 1.34 14.91
N TYR A 15 0.05 0.55 15.59
CA TYR A 15 1.45 0.35 15.21
C TYR A 15 1.57 -0.26 13.81
N THR A 16 0.79 -1.31 13.50
CA THR A 16 0.74 -1.91 12.16
C THR A 16 0.38 -0.89 11.09
N SER A 17 -0.56 0.02 11.37
CA SER A 17 -0.95 1.08 10.43
C SER A 17 0.19 2.08 10.18
N ILE A 18 0.96 2.40 11.21
CA ILE A 18 2.12 3.29 11.15
C ILE A 18 3.25 2.65 10.34
N ASP A 19 3.51 1.36 10.55
CA ASP A 19 4.56 0.64 9.83
C ASP A 19 4.24 0.52 8.34
N ILE A 20 2.97 0.27 7.99
CA ILE A 20 2.51 0.27 6.59
C ILE A 20 2.68 1.66 5.98
N GLN A 21 2.30 2.73 6.68
CA GLN A 21 2.48 4.10 6.18
C GLN A 21 3.95 4.43 5.97
N ASN A 22 4.82 4.06 6.91
CA ASN A 22 6.26 4.24 6.79
C ASN A 22 6.84 3.46 5.60
N ALA A 23 6.44 2.20 5.41
CA ALA A 23 6.85 1.40 4.27
C ALA A 23 6.37 2.00 2.94
N MET A 24 5.14 2.52 2.89
CA MET A 24 4.59 3.22 1.71
C MET A 24 5.36 4.50 1.39
N ASN A 25 5.77 5.27 2.40
CA ASN A 25 6.54 6.50 2.23
C ASN A 25 7.97 6.24 1.72
N GLN A 26 8.53 5.07 2.02
CA GLN A 26 9.85 4.66 1.52
C GLN A 26 9.82 4.17 0.06
N LEU A 27 8.64 3.80 -0.47
CA LEU A 27 8.54 3.39 -1.87
C LEU A 27 8.86 4.56 -2.82
N PRO A 28 9.59 4.30 -3.93
CA PRO A 28 9.63 5.22 -5.05
C PRO A 28 8.23 5.55 -5.56
N GLU A 29 8.01 6.81 -5.96
CA GLU A 29 6.71 7.33 -6.36
C GLU A 29 5.96 6.44 -7.36
N LYS A 30 6.64 5.97 -8.41
CA LYS A 30 6.06 5.10 -9.44
C LYS A 30 5.58 3.74 -8.91
N LEU A 31 6.18 3.25 -7.83
CA LEU A 31 5.76 2.01 -7.15
C LEU A 31 4.62 2.28 -6.17
N ARG A 32 4.70 3.41 -5.46
CA ARG A 32 3.64 3.85 -4.53
C ARG A 32 2.32 4.06 -5.25
N ILE A 33 2.33 4.75 -6.40
CA ILE A 33 1.12 5.03 -7.19
C ILE A 33 0.39 3.74 -7.57
N VAL A 34 1.11 2.72 -8.07
CA VAL A 34 0.44 1.46 -8.47
C VAL A 34 -0.14 0.70 -7.27
N VAL A 35 0.49 0.78 -6.10
CA VAL A 35 -0.04 0.18 -4.86
C VAL A 35 -1.31 0.91 -4.41
N ILE A 36 -1.30 2.24 -4.41
CA ILE A 36 -2.47 3.06 -4.07
C ILE A 36 -3.65 2.68 -4.98
N LEU A 37 -3.45 2.79 -6.29
CA LEU A 37 -4.50 2.52 -7.26
C LEU A 37 -5.01 1.07 -7.20
N SER A 38 -4.15 0.09 -6.94
CA SER A 38 -4.57 -1.32 -6.89
C SER A 38 -5.19 -1.74 -5.56
N ARG A 39 -4.67 -1.28 -4.43
CA ARG A 39 -5.05 -1.78 -3.09
C ARG A 39 -6.07 -0.90 -2.37
N PHE A 40 -6.04 0.41 -2.65
CA PHE A 40 -6.91 1.37 -1.98
C PHE A 40 -8.05 1.80 -2.91
N GLU A 41 -7.76 2.06 -4.19
CA GLU A 41 -8.80 2.41 -5.19
C GLU A 41 -9.42 1.18 -5.86
N GLY A 42 -8.83 -0.02 -5.69
CA GLY A 42 -9.38 -1.28 -6.23
C GLY A 42 -9.34 -1.40 -7.76
N LEU A 43 -8.54 -0.58 -8.44
CA LEU A 43 -8.46 -0.58 -9.90
C LEU A 43 -7.76 -1.83 -10.43
N SER A 44 -8.21 -2.29 -11.59
CA SER A 44 -7.57 -3.36 -12.34
C SER A 44 -6.23 -2.90 -12.93
N TYR A 45 -5.35 -3.86 -13.22
CA TYR A 45 -4.04 -3.54 -13.78
C TYR A 45 -4.14 -2.91 -15.19
N MET A 46 -5.23 -3.15 -15.92
CA MET A 46 -5.49 -2.48 -17.20
C MET A 46 -5.83 -1.01 -17.00
N GLU A 47 -6.76 -0.69 -16.08
CA GLU A 47 -7.10 0.71 -15.76
C GLU A 47 -5.89 1.48 -15.23
N ILE A 48 -5.08 0.84 -14.37
CA ILE A 48 -3.84 1.44 -13.86
C ILE A 48 -2.84 1.69 -15.00
N ALA A 49 -2.74 0.78 -15.96
CA ALA A 49 -1.85 0.91 -17.11
C ALA A 49 -2.25 2.12 -17.97
N GLU A 50 -3.55 2.31 -18.20
CA GLU A 50 -4.10 3.46 -18.90
C GLU A 50 -3.82 4.78 -18.15
N ILE A 51 -4.10 4.83 -16.85
CA ILE A 51 -3.85 6.01 -16.00
C ILE A 51 -2.36 6.38 -15.97
N CYS A 52 -1.48 5.38 -15.86
CA CYS A 52 -0.04 5.60 -15.73
C CYS A 52 0.68 5.75 -17.08
N GLY A 53 -0.01 5.54 -18.22
CA GLY A 53 0.60 5.56 -19.54
C GLY A 53 1.69 4.50 -19.74
N VAL A 54 1.52 3.31 -19.17
CA VAL A 54 2.48 2.18 -19.26
C VAL A 54 1.78 0.88 -19.66
N SER A 55 2.52 -0.19 -19.90
CA SER A 55 1.92 -1.50 -20.17
C SER A 55 1.38 -2.17 -18.90
N PHE A 56 0.37 -3.03 -19.05
CA PHE A 56 -0.12 -3.92 -17.98
C PHE A 56 1.00 -4.73 -17.34
N GLN A 57 1.97 -5.21 -18.13
CA GLN A 57 3.13 -5.95 -17.63
C GLN A 57 4.02 -5.06 -16.75
N THR A 58 4.14 -3.77 -17.10
CA THR A 58 4.87 -2.79 -16.28
C THR A 58 4.16 -2.56 -14.95
N VAL A 59 2.82 -2.47 -14.95
CA VAL A 59 2.03 -2.36 -13.70
C VAL A 59 2.24 -3.58 -12.82
N SER A 60 2.11 -4.78 -13.36
CA SER A 60 2.33 -6.03 -12.64
C SER A 60 3.76 -6.11 -12.07
N TYR A 61 4.77 -5.74 -12.86
CA TYR A 61 6.15 -5.69 -12.41
C TYR A 61 6.34 -4.68 -11.26
N ARG A 62 5.81 -3.46 -11.40
CA ARG A 62 5.88 -2.43 -10.36
C ARG A 62 5.19 -2.86 -9.08
N LEU A 63 4.03 -3.50 -9.15
CA LEU A 63 3.33 -4.03 -7.97
C LEU A 63 4.15 -5.10 -7.26
N ASN A 64 4.72 -6.06 -8.00
CA ASN A 64 5.60 -7.07 -7.41
C ASN A 64 6.84 -6.46 -6.75
N GLN A 65 7.47 -5.48 -7.41
CA GLN A 65 8.60 -4.74 -6.85
C GLN A 65 8.22 -3.97 -5.58
N ALA A 66 7.07 -3.30 -5.59
CA ALA A 66 6.57 -2.54 -4.45
C ALA A 66 6.32 -3.44 -3.23
N LEU A 67 5.65 -4.58 -3.42
CA LEU A 67 5.36 -5.52 -2.34
C LEU A 67 6.65 -6.13 -1.75
N LYS A 68 7.65 -6.43 -2.58
CA LYS A 68 8.97 -6.90 -2.10
C LYS A 68 9.67 -5.84 -1.24
N LEU A 69 9.66 -4.59 -1.68
CA LEU A 69 10.25 -3.49 -0.91
C LEU A 69 9.49 -3.24 0.40
N MET A 70 8.16 -3.20 0.35
CA MET A 70 7.35 -3.05 1.57
C MET A 70 7.60 -4.18 2.55
N SER A 71 7.66 -5.43 2.09
CA SER A 71 8.00 -6.57 2.96
C SER A 71 9.37 -6.40 3.62
N LYS A 72 10.36 -5.87 2.90
CA LYS A 72 11.69 -5.58 3.45
C LYS A 72 11.62 -4.48 4.52
N TYR A 73 10.90 -3.39 4.25
CA TYR A 73 10.76 -2.28 5.20
C TYR A 73 10.01 -2.68 6.46
N LEU A 74 9.09 -3.64 6.35
CA LEU A 74 8.32 -4.16 7.48
C LEU A 74 9.06 -5.27 8.25
N SER A 75 10.01 -5.97 7.63
CA SER A 75 10.83 -6.98 8.30
C SER A 75 12.05 -6.42 9.00
N ASP A 76 12.48 -5.21 8.62
CA ASP A 76 13.63 -4.51 9.20
C ASP A 76 13.27 -3.65 10.43
N THR A 77 12.03 -3.73 10.92
CA THR A 77 11.52 -3.08 12.15
C THR A 77 11.42 -4.08 13.29
#